data_AF-A0A4S0JMJ4-F1
#
_entry.id   AF-A0A4S0JMJ4-F1
#
_cell.length_a   1.000
_cell.length_b   1.000
_cell.length_c   1.000
_cell.angle_alpha   90.00
_cell.angle_beta   90.00
_cell.angle_gamma   90.00
#
_symmetry.space_group_name_H-M   'P 1'
#
loop_
_entity.id
_entity.type
_entity.pdbx_description
1 polymer ?
#
loop_
_entity_poly.entity_id
_entity_poly.type
_entity_poly.pdbx_seq_one_letter_code
_entity_poly.pdbx_strand_id
1 'polypeptide(L)'
;SILMPDRIGDLEVIRPENFAVANAVGAAIAQISGETDRVFSLVDGRTRESALAEAEAEAREKAVAAGAIAATLEVIEREDMPLAYLPGNATRIHVKVVGEMGANHG
;
A
#
# COMPACT_ATOMS: atom_id res chain seq x y z
N SER A 1 -6.30 33.41 -2.65
CA SER A 1 -4.96 33.75 -2.12
C SER A 1 -5.12 34.36 -0.75
N ILE A 2 -4.57 33.72 0.29
CA ILE A 2 -4.49 34.26 1.66
C ILE A 2 -3.01 34.44 1.96
N LEU A 3 -2.59 35.69 2.17
CA LEU A 3 -1.23 36.08 2.54
C LEU A 3 -1.16 36.13 4.08
N MET A 4 -0.44 35.21 4.70
CA MET A 4 -0.09 35.29 6.13
C MET A 4 1.30 35.95 6.28
N PRO A 5 1.48 36.87 7.24
CA PRO A 5 2.75 37.57 7.46
C PRO A 5 3.80 36.73 8.20
N ASP A 6 5.07 37.09 8.01
CA ASP A 6 6.27 36.26 8.27
C ASP A 6 6.77 36.16 9.73
N ARG A 7 6.09 36.72 10.75
CA ARG A 7 6.58 36.68 12.15
C ARG A 7 5.47 36.59 13.21
N ILE A 8 5.71 35.74 14.22
CA ILE A 8 5.01 35.76 15.52
C ILE A 8 6.08 35.88 16.63
N GLY A 9 6.26 37.09 17.19
CA GLY A 9 7.00 37.34 18.43
C GLY A 9 8.51 37.03 18.45
N ASP A 10 9.04 36.74 19.65
CA ASP A 10 10.47 36.57 19.98
C ASP A 10 10.97 35.11 19.93
N LEU A 11 10.24 34.23 19.25
CA LEU A 11 10.64 32.83 19.08
C LEU A 11 11.37 32.68 17.74
N GLU A 12 12.55 32.08 17.77
CA GLU A 12 13.30 31.75 16.57
C GLU A 12 12.54 30.68 15.79
N VAL A 13 11.89 31.10 14.70
CA VAL A 13 11.26 30.17 13.74
C VAL A 13 12.38 29.49 12.99
N ILE A 14 12.78 28.30 13.47
CA ILE A 14 13.52 27.35 12.64
C ILE A 14 12.56 26.99 11.50
N ARG A 15 12.77 27.60 10.34
CA ARG A 15 12.02 27.37 9.11
C ARG A 15 12.87 26.40 8.28
N PRO A 16 12.77 25.07 8.50
CA PRO A 16 13.50 24.13 7.66
C PRO A 16 13.04 24.32 6.22
N GLU A 17 13.99 24.47 5.31
CA GLU A 17 13.81 24.87 3.91
C GLU A 17 13.15 23.78 3.03
N ASN A 18 12.44 22.82 3.64
CA ASN A 18 11.82 21.69 2.95
C ASN A 18 10.45 21.35 3.58
N PHE A 19 9.54 22.30 3.49
CA PHE A 19 8.16 22.17 3.94
C PHE A 19 7.29 21.46 2.89
N ALA A 20 7.60 20.19 2.55
CA ALA A 20 6.71 19.37 1.70
C ALA A 20 7.03 17.87 1.68
N VAL A 21 7.48 17.23 2.76
CA VAL A 21 7.71 15.76 2.72
C VAL A 21 7.53 15.10 4.09
N ALA A 22 6.29 15.11 4.58
CA ALA A 22 5.83 14.09 5.54
C ALA A 22 4.75 13.18 4.91
N ASN A 23 4.19 13.57 3.77
CA ASN A 23 3.17 12.81 3.02
C ASN A 23 3.71 12.13 1.75
N ALA A 24 5.02 12.21 1.50
CA ALA A 24 5.67 11.57 0.35
C ALA A 24 7.20 11.44 0.54
N VAL A 25 7.66 11.00 1.72
CA VAL A 25 9.02 10.41 1.84
C VAL A 25 8.98 9.03 1.21
N GLY A 26 8.73 9.01 -0.09
CA GLY A 26 8.54 7.85 -0.93
C GLY A 26 8.74 8.23 -2.38
N ALA A 27 9.52 9.29 -2.63
CA ALA A 27 10.09 9.59 -3.92
C ALA A 27 11.07 8.45 -4.25
N ALA A 28 10.51 7.38 -4.80
CA ALA A 28 11.14 6.48 -5.76
C ALA A 28 12.60 6.11 -5.49
N ILE A 29 12.83 5.26 -4.48
CA ILE A 29 13.61 4.06 -4.83
C ILE A 29 12.66 3.30 -5.76
N ALA A 30 13.10 2.93 -6.97
CA ALA A 30 12.24 2.33 -8.00
C ALA A 30 11.60 1.03 -7.48
N GLN A 31 10.52 1.17 -6.71
CA GLN A 31 9.79 0.07 -6.10
C GLN A 31 8.52 -0.12 -6.90
N ILE A 32 8.34 -1.33 -7.38
CA ILE A 32 7.17 -1.77 -8.11
C ILE A 32 6.16 -2.30 -7.09
N SER A 33 4.95 -1.73 -7.09
CA SER A 33 3.86 -2.14 -6.22
C SER A 33 2.88 -3.06 -6.93
N GLY A 34 2.33 -4.03 -6.21
CA GLY A 34 1.16 -4.79 -6.63
C GLY A 34 0.06 -4.70 -5.59
N GLU A 35 -1.20 -4.68 -6.03
CA GLU A 35 -2.35 -4.48 -5.16
C GLU A 35 -3.52 -5.39 -5.56
N THR A 36 -4.21 -5.93 -4.55
CA THR A 36 -5.46 -6.66 -4.70
C THR A 36 -6.48 -6.13 -3.70
N ASP A 37 -7.61 -5.63 -4.20
CA ASP A 37 -8.74 -5.18 -3.41
C ASP A 37 -10.03 -5.80 -3.93
N ARG A 38 -10.48 -6.88 -3.29
CA ARG A 38 -11.63 -7.67 -3.77
C ARG A 38 -12.41 -8.26 -2.60
N VAL A 39 -13.67 -8.59 -2.87
CA VAL A 39 -14.55 -9.28 -1.92
C VAL A 39 -14.42 -10.78 -2.11
N PHE A 40 -14.08 -11.48 -1.03
CA PHE A 40 -13.96 -12.93 -0.98
C PHE A 40 -15.17 -13.51 -0.25
N SER A 41 -15.83 -14.50 -0.85
CA SER A 41 -16.86 -15.27 -0.17
C SER A 41 -16.20 -16.39 0.64
N LEU A 42 -16.53 -16.51 1.92
CA LEU A 42 -16.02 -17.56 2.81
C LEU A 42 -16.98 -18.76 2.90
N VAL A 43 -17.83 -18.93 1.89
CA VAL A 43 -18.69 -20.10 1.73
C VAL A 43 -17.87 -21.33 1.30
N ASP A 44 -18.47 -22.52 1.44
CA ASP A 44 -17.89 -23.79 0.95
C ASP A 44 -16.52 -24.18 1.54
N GLY A 45 -16.29 -23.85 2.82
CA GLY A 45 -15.09 -24.27 3.55
C GLY A 45 -13.85 -23.41 3.30
N ARG A 46 -13.96 -22.30 2.56
CA ARG A 46 -12.90 -21.30 2.48
C ARG A 46 -12.73 -20.60 3.82
N THR A 47 -11.51 -20.63 4.35
CA THR A 47 -11.15 -19.88 5.55
C THR A 47 -10.67 -18.47 5.21
N ARG A 48 -10.74 -17.57 6.19
CA ARG A 48 -10.19 -16.21 6.09
C ARG A 48 -8.70 -16.26 5.73
N GLU A 49 -7.97 -17.20 6.30
CA GLU A 49 -6.54 -17.40 6.06
C GLU A 49 -6.28 -17.81 4.60
N SER A 50 -7.11 -18.69 4.03
CA SER A 50 -7.01 -19.07 2.62
C SER A 50 -7.29 -17.89 1.68
N ALA A 51 -8.30 -17.07 2.00
CA ALA A 51 -8.64 -15.89 1.20
C ALA A 51 -7.55 -14.80 1.29
N LEU A 52 -6.94 -14.64 2.46
CA LEU A 52 -5.80 -13.73 2.65
C LEU A 52 -4.56 -14.20 1.88
N ALA A 53 -4.27 -15.50 1.91
CA ALA A 53 -3.15 -16.07 1.15
C ALA A 53 -3.35 -15.92 -0.37
N GLU A 54 -4.57 -16.09 -0.86
CA GLU A 54 -4.92 -15.87 -2.27
C GLU A 54 -4.77 -14.39 -2.67
N ALA A 55 -5.28 -13.46 -1.86
CA ALA A 55 -5.15 -12.02 -2.14
C ALA A 55 -3.68 -11.57 -2.14
N GLU A 56 -2.87 -12.09 -1.22
CA GLU A 56 -1.43 -11.83 -1.17
C GLU A 56 -0.72 -12.41 -2.41
N ALA A 57 -1.04 -13.64 -2.81
CA ALA A 57 -0.50 -14.22 -4.04
C ALA A 57 -0.86 -13.38 -5.28
N GLU A 58 -2.13 -12.97 -5.43
CA GLU A 58 -2.57 -12.09 -6.51
C GLU A 58 -1.81 -10.75 -6.52
N ALA A 59 -1.60 -10.14 -5.35
CA ALA A 59 -0.87 -8.88 -5.24
C ALA A 59 0.60 -9.04 -5.62
N ARG A 60 1.24 -10.13 -5.18
CA ARG A 60 2.63 -10.49 -5.54
C ARG A 60 2.78 -10.74 -7.04
N GLU A 61 1.88 -11.50 -7.64
CA GLU A 61 1.88 -11.76 -9.09
C GLU A 61 1.77 -10.47 -9.90
N LYS A 62 0.87 -9.56 -9.50
CA LYS A 62 0.75 -8.23 -10.13
C LYS A 62 2.03 -7.42 -10.02
N ALA A 63 2.70 -7.45 -8.88
CA ALA A 63 3.97 -6.75 -8.71
C ALA A 63 5.07 -7.34 -9.59
N VAL A 64 5.20 -8.68 -9.66
CA VAL A 64 6.17 -9.35 -10.55
C VAL A 64 5.87 -9.04 -12.01
N ALA A 65 4.59 -9.10 -12.42
CA ALA A 65 4.16 -8.77 -13.78
C ALA A 65 4.46 -7.31 -14.16
N ALA A 66 4.48 -6.41 -13.18
CA ALA A 66 4.87 -5.02 -13.34
C ALA A 66 6.40 -4.79 -13.28
N GLY A 67 7.20 -5.84 -13.07
CA GLY A 67 8.67 -5.79 -13.09
C GLY A 67 9.36 -5.82 -11.72
N ALA A 68 8.63 -6.15 -10.65
CA ALA A 68 9.21 -6.36 -9.32
C ALA A 68 10.05 -7.64 -9.28
N ILE A 69 11.17 -7.62 -8.55
CA ILE A 69 11.92 -8.82 -8.21
C ILE A 69 11.12 -9.60 -7.14
N ALA A 70 10.65 -10.80 -7.47
CA ALA A 70 9.83 -11.62 -6.59
C ALA A 70 10.43 -11.84 -5.19
N ALA A 71 11.75 -11.97 -5.09
CA ALA A 71 12.48 -12.17 -3.83
C ALA A 71 12.52 -10.93 -2.93
N THR A 72 12.24 -9.74 -3.47
CA THR A 72 12.23 -8.46 -2.75
C THR A 72 10.82 -8.02 -2.36
N LEU A 73 9.80 -8.84 -2.65
CA LEU A 73 8.41 -8.47 -2.39
C LEU A 73 8.08 -8.54 -0.91
N GLU A 74 7.69 -7.39 -0.38
CA GLU A 74 7.24 -7.20 0.99
C GLU A 74 5.78 -6.74 1.01
N VAL A 75 4.98 -7.30 1.91
CA VAL A 75 3.60 -6.85 2.16
C VAL A 75 3.68 -5.61 3.06
N ILE A 76 3.22 -4.47 2.54
CA ILE A 76 3.19 -3.21 3.28
C ILE A 76 1.81 -2.90 3.84
N GLU A 77 0.78 -3.51 3.27
CA GLU A 77 -0.61 -3.29 3.67
C GLU A 77 -1.39 -4.59 3.55
N ARG A 78 -2.12 -4.92 4.62
CA ARG A 78 -3.03 -6.05 4.67
C ARG A 78 -4.21 -5.66 5.54
N GLU A 79 -5.37 -5.53 4.91
CA GLU A 79 -6.63 -5.21 5.57
C GLU A 79 -7.66 -6.27 5.20
N ASP A 80 -8.43 -6.70 6.20
CA ASP A 80 -9.60 -7.53 5.99
C ASP A 80 -10.80 -6.96 6.73
N MET A 81 -11.87 -6.73 5.99
CA MET A 81 -13.09 -6.10 6.48
C MET A 81 -14.28 -7.04 6.25
N PRO A 82 -14.81 -7.67 7.32
CA PRO A 82 -16.00 -8.51 7.22
C PRO A 82 -17.21 -7.69 6.77
N LEU A 83 -17.90 -8.15 5.73
CA LEU A 83 -19.14 -7.56 5.24
C LEU A 83 -20.31 -8.27 5.93
N ALA A 84 -20.61 -7.84 7.17
CA ALA A 84 -21.56 -8.48 8.07
C ALA A 84 -23.03 -8.54 7.58
N TYR A 85 -23.35 -7.88 6.47
CA TYR A 85 -24.72 -7.79 5.94
C TYR A 85 -24.93 -8.57 4.63
N LEU A 86 -23.91 -9.25 4.10
CA LEU A 86 -24.07 -10.14 2.95
C LEU A 86 -24.24 -11.60 3.40
N PRO A 87 -25.24 -12.34 2.87
CA PRO A 87 -25.31 -13.77 3.06
C PRO A 87 -24.05 -14.42 2.46
N GLY A 88 -23.33 -15.21 3.27
CA GLY A 88 -22.12 -15.94 2.84
C GLY A 88 -20.79 -15.53 3.50
N ASN A 89 -20.80 -14.79 4.62
CA ASN A 89 -19.57 -14.37 5.32
C ASN A 89 -18.54 -13.74 4.37
N ALA A 90 -19.00 -12.80 3.52
CA ALA A 90 -18.11 -12.13 2.60
C ALA A 90 -17.13 -11.22 3.35
N THR A 91 -15.85 -11.24 2.97
CA THR A 91 -14.80 -10.37 3.53
C THR A 91 -14.14 -9.61 2.41
N ARG A 92 -14.11 -8.28 2.49
CA ARG A 92 -13.27 -7.48 1.60
C ARG A 92 -11.84 -7.61 2.09
N ILE A 93 -10.93 -7.99 1.20
CA ILE A 93 -9.51 -8.09 1.50
C ILE A 93 -8.77 -7.14 0.58
N HIS A 94 -7.97 -6.27 1.20
CA HIS A 94 -7.04 -5.38 0.53
C HIS A 94 -5.62 -5.78 0.91
N VAL A 95 -4.79 -6.09 -0.08
CA VAL A 95 -3.36 -6.38 0.11
C VAL A 95 -2.54 -5.54 -0.85
N LYS A 96 -1.52 -4.88 -0.32
CA LYS A 96 -0.53 -4.15 -1.09
C LYS A 96 0.85 -4.68 -0.80
N VAL A 97 1.59 -4.93 -1.87
CA VAL A 97 2.99 -5.34 -1.82
C VAL A 97 3.85 -4.35 -2.57
N VAL A 98 5.11 -4.27 -2.18
CA VAL A 98 6.16 -3.52 -2.88
C VAL A 98 7.39 -4.39 -3.04
N GLY A 99 8.13 -4.21 -4.12
CA GLY A 99 9.44 -4.84 -4.30
C GLY A 99 10.32 -3.97 -5.18
N GLU A 100 11.61 -4.26 -5.19
CA GLU A 100 12.57 -3.56 -6.04
C GLU A 100 12.28 -3.83 -7.52
N MET A 101 12.44 -2.82 -8.35
CA MET A 101 12.42 -2.98 -9.81
C MET A 101 13.63 -3.80 -10.23
N GLY A 102 13.41 -4.85 -11.03
CA GLY A 102 14.50 -5.60 -11.65
C GLY A 102 15.31 -4.66 -12.54
N ALA A 103 16.51 -4.28 -12.11
CA ALA A 103 17.44 -3.48 -12.90
C ALA A 103 17.93 -4.30 -14.10
N ASN A 104 17.12 -4.34 -15.16
CA ASN A 104 17.45 -5.01 -16.41
C ASN A 104 17.21 -4.08 -17.60
N HIS A 105 17.67 -2.83 -17.50
CA HIS A 105 18.01 -1.93 -18.61
C HIS A 105 19.29 -1.20 -18.14
N GLY A 106 20.43 -1.18 -18.81
CA GLY A 106 20.88 -1.62 -20.14
C GLY A 106 22.26 -1.00 -20.33
#